data_AF-A0A7C4RL10-F1
#
_entry.id   AF-A0A7C4RL10-F1
#
_cell.length_a   1.000
_cell.length_b   1.000
_cell.length_c   1.000
_cell.angle_alpha   90.00
_cell.angle_beta   90.00
_cell.angle_gamma   90.00
#
_symmetry.space_group_name_H-M   'P 1'
#
loop_
_entity.id
_entity.type
_entity.pdbx_description
1 polymer ?
#
loop_
_entity_poly.entity_id
_entity_poly.type
_entity_poly.pdbx_seq_one_letter_code
_entity_poly.pdbx_strand_id
1 'polypeptide(L)'
;MVSDEDLLNAQLQLAKMEGIYVEVSSAASIAAAKKLVDDNIISPDERIVCVVTSGGLKDPEASRKALPKLNPIDPVWEKFIQVINFTGRME
;
A
#
# COMPACT_ATOMS: atom_id res chain seq x y z
N MET A 1 6.00 -10.41 -16.24
CA MET A 1 4.84 -9.48 -16.20
C MET A 1 4.34 -9.39 -14.77
N VAL A 2 3.83 -8.23 -14.36
CA VAL A 2 3.20 -8.00 -13.05
C VAL A 2 1.68 -8.04 -13.21
N SER A 3 0.97 -8.61 -12.25
CA SER A 3 -0.49 -8.69 -12.23
C SER A 3 -1.10 -7.44 -11.57
N ASP A 4 -2.41 -7.22 -11.76
CA ASP A 4 -3.13 -6.14 -11.08
C ASP A 4 -3.06 -6.26 -9.54
N GLU A 5 -3.02 -7.49 -9.03
CA GLU A 5 -2.83 -7.77 -7.60
C GLU A 5 -1.43 -7.34 -7.14
N ASP A 6 -0.39 -7.61 -7.93
CA ASP A 6 0.98 -7.16 -7.62
C ASP A 6 1.06 -5.63 -7.59
N LEU A 7 0.41 -4.94 -8.53
CA LEU A 7 0.36 -3.49 -8.58
C LEU A 7 -0.30 -2.90 -7.33
N LEU A 8 -1.46 -3.45 -6.96
CA LEU A 8 -2.21 -3.03 -5.79
C LEU A 8 -1.42 -3.27 -4.49
N ASN A 9 -0.82 -4.46 -4.36
CA ASN A 9 0.02 -4.79 -3.21
C ASN A 9 1.23 -3.86 -3.10
N ALA A 10 1.92 -3.59 -4.21
CA ALA A 10 3.06 -2.68 -4.24
C ALA A 10 2.65 -1.25 -3.83
N GLN A 11 1.51 -0.76 -4.33
CA GLN A 11 0.97 0.54 -3.96
C GLN A 11 0.66 0.61 -2.45
N LEU A 12 -0.03 -0.40 -1.91
CA LEU A 12 -0.41 -0.45 -0.49
C LEU A 12 0.81 -0.55 0.42
N GLN A 13 1.79 -1.37 0.07
CA GLN A 13 3.04 -1.50 0.83
C GLN A 13 3.82 -0.19 0.84
N LEU A 14 3.98 0.45 -0.32
CA LEU A 14 4.67 1.74 -0.43
C LEU A 14 3.99 2.82 0.44
N ALA A 15 2.67 2.89 0.43
CA ALA A 15 1.92 3.81 1.27
C ALA A 15 2.05 3.49 2.77
N LYS A 16 1.99 2.19 3.14
CA LYS A 16 2.06 1.74 4.53
C LYS A 16 3.44 1.86 5.15
N MET A 17 4.49 1.60 4.38
CA MET A 17 5.88 1.50 4.89
C MET A 17 6.65 2.80 4.71
N GLU A 18 6.46 3.49 3.58
CA GLU A 18 7.25 4.68 3.23
C GLU A 18 6.43 5.99 3.26
N GLY A 19 5.11 5.91 3.46
CA GLY A 19 4.23 7.07 3.44
C GLY A 19 4.05 7.70 2.05
N ILE A 20 4.42 6.99 0.98
CA ILE A 20 4.34 7.49 -0.40
C ILE A 20 3.09 6.89 -1.06
N TYR A 21 2.09 7.75 -1.32
CA TYR A 21 0.84 7.33 -1.95
C TYR A 21 0.81 7.63 -3.46
N VAL A 22 0.90 6.57 -4.27
CA VAL A 22 0.90 6.63 -5.75
C VAL A 22 -0.37 6.03 -6.34
N GLU A 23 -0.66 6.38 -7.60
CA GLU A 23 -1.70 5.69 -8.39
C GLU A 23 -1.33 4.21 -8.55
N VAL A 24 -2.31 3.29 -8.56
CA VAL A 24 -2.04 1.83 -8.61
C VAL A 24 -1.18 1.45 -9.81
N SER A 25 -1.46 1.99 -10.99
CA SER A 25 -0.65 1.75 -12.20
C SER A 25 0.77 2.33 -12.10
N SER A 26 0.96 3.41 -11.33
CA SER A 26 2.27 4.02 -11.09
C SER A 26 3.17 3.16 -10.20
N ALA A 27 2.60 2.20 -9.45
CA ALA A 27 3.37 1.25 -8.65
C ALA A 27 4.01 0.12 -9.47
N ALA A 28 3.83 0.09 -10.79
CA ALA A 28 4.38 -0.96 -11.67
C ALA A 28 5.90 -1.11 -11.57
N SER A 29 6.64 0.00 -11.47
CA SER A 29 8.09 -0.03 -11.32
C SER A 29 8.54 -0.65 -9.99
N ILE A 30 7.75 -0.48 -8.93
CA ILE A 30 7.98 -1.05 -7.60
C ILE A 30 7.64 -2.56 -7.59
N ALA A 31 6.47 -2.93 -8.13
CA ALA A 31 6.07 -4.33 -8.26
C ALA A 31 7.06 -5.14 -9.12
N ALA A 32 7.52 -4.54 -10.22
CA ALA A 32 8.54 -5.16 -11.07
C ALA A 32 9.88 -5.29 -10.34
N ALA A 33 10.34 -4.24 -9.63
CA ALA A 33 11.57 -4.31 -8.86
C ALA A 33 11.53 -5.46 -7.84
N LYS A 34 10.45 -5.58 -7.06
CA LYS A 34 10.26 -6.70 -6.13
C LYS A 34 10.36 -8.05 -6.85
N LYS A 35 9.65 -8.21 -7.97
CA LYS A 35 9.67 -9.44 -8.75
C LYS A 35 11.06 -9.77 -9.29
N LEU A 36 11.81 -8.77 -9.77
CA LEU A 36 13.17 -8.96 -10.29
C LEU A 36 14.15 -9.38 -9.19
N VAL A 37 13.98 -8.91 -7.94
CA VAL A 37 14.73 -9.41 -6.79
C VAL A 37 14.35 -10.86 -6.49
N ASP A 38 13.05 -11.16 -6.40
CA ASP A 38 12.54 -12.51 -6.11
C ASP A 38 12.99 -13.54 -7.18
N ASP A 39 13.06 -13.12 -8.44
CA ASP A 39 13.53 -13.92 -9.59
C ASP A 39 15.07 -13.96 -9.70
N ASN A 40 15.82 -13.35 -8.77
CA ASN A 40 17.30 -13.24 -8.76
C ASN A 40 17.90 -12.57 -10.02
N ILE A 41 17.16 -11.68 -10.67
CA ILE A 41 17.63 -10.92 -11.85
C ILE A 41 18.44 -9.69 -11.42
N ILE A 42 18.03 -9.05 -10.33
CA ILE A 42 18.77 -7.94 -9.69
C ILE A 42 19.15 -8.34 -8.26
N SER A 43 20.31 -7.87 -7.80
CA SER A 43 20.76 -8.16 -6.43
C SER A 43 19.96 -7.35 -5.40
N PRO A 44 19.66 -7.89 -4.21
CA PRO A 44 19.04 -7.12 -3.13
C PRO A 44 19.89 -5.92 -2.66
N ASP A 45 21.20 -5.94 -2.91
CA ASP A 45 22.12 -4.85 -2.59
C ASP A 45 22.29 -3.83 -3.73
N GLU A 46 21.64 -4.06 -4.88
CA GLU A 46 21.76 -3.21 -6.05
C GLU A 46 20.97 -1.90 -5.89
N ARG A 47 21.54 -0.78 -6.37
CA ARG A 47 20.85 0.51 -6.33
C ARG A 47 19.98 0.68 -7.57
N ILE A 48 18.67 0.75 -7.36
CA ILE A 48 17.68 0.99 -8.41
C ILE A 48 16.97 2.33 -8.24
N VAL A 49 16.41 2.84 -9.33
CA VAL A 49 15.52 4.01 -9.34
C VAL A 49 14.18 3.60 -9.93
N CYS A 50 13.14 3.56 -9.09
CA CYS A 50 11.77 3.29 -9.53
C CYS A 50 11.06 4.61 -9.82
N VAL A 51 10.69 4.83 -11.08
CA VAL A 51 9.94 6.02 -11.49
C VAL A 51 8.46 5.80 -11.18
N VAL A 52 7.87 6.78 -10.49
CA VAL A 52 6.43 6.87 -10.24
C VAL A 52 5.90 8.08 -11.01
N THR A 53 4.88 7.87 -11.84
CA THR A 53 4.43 8.91 -12.79
C THR A 53 3.32 9.79 -12.21
N SER A 54 2.48 9.26 -11.30
CA SER A 54 1.39 10.03 -10.70
C SER A 54 1.09 9.63 -9.24
N GLY A 55 0.53 10.59 -8.50
CA GLY A 55 0.10 10.40 -7.11
C GLY A 55 -1.26 9.72 -6.98
N GLY A 56 -1.51 9.05 -5.86
CA GLY A 56 -2.71 8.23 -5.67
C GLY A 56 -4.03 9.01 -5.64
N LEU A 57 -4.00 10.30 -5.31
CA LEU A 57 -5.18 11.16 -5.30
C LEU A 57 -5.82 11.35 -6.70
N LYS A 58 -5.13 10.97 -7.77
CA LYS A 58 -5.67 10.99 -9.13
C LYS A 58 -6.77 9.95 -9.34
N ASP A 59 -6.67 8.79 -8.70
CA ASP A 59 -7.69 7.73 -8.73
C ASP A 59 -7.73 6.99 -7.37
N PRO A 60 -8.35 7.59 -6.34
CA PRO A 60 -8.43 6.98 -5.02
C PRO A 60 -9.35 5.76 -4.97
N GLU A 61 -10.28 5.62 -5.93
CA GLU A 61 -11.23 4.50 -5.97
C GLU A 61 -10.53 3.17 -6.30
N ALA A 62 -9.45 3.20 -7.09
CA ALA A 62 -8.64 2.02 -7.37
C ALA A 62 -8.10 1.37 -6.09
N SER A 63 -7.52 2.17 -5.18
CA SER A 63 -7.02 1.71 -3.89
C SER A 63 -8.15 1.38 -2.92
N ARG A 64 -9.28 2.11 -2.96
CA ARG A 64 -10.41 1.93 -2.03
C ARG A 64 -10.96 0.51 -2.03
N LYS A 65 -10.95 -0.18 -3.17
CA LYS A 65 -11.41 -1.57 -3.28
C LYS A 65 -10.62 -2.56 -2.40
N ALA A 66 -9.39 -2.20 -2.03
CA ALA A 66 -8.50 -3.02 -1.23
C ALA A 66 -8.43 -2.59 0.24
N LEU A 67 -9.02 -1.46 0.59
CA LEU A 67 -9.02 -0.95 1.95
C LEU A 67 -10.14 -1.59 2.78
N PRO A 68 -9.91 -1.81 4.08
CA PRO A 68 -10.95 -2.32 4.96
C PRO A 68 -12.12 -1.33 5.01
N LYS A 69 -13.34 -1.88 5.05
CA LYS A 69 -14.54 -1.06 5.25
C LYS A 69 -14.48 -0.44 6.64
N LEU A 70 -14.57 0.89 6.70
CA LEU A 70 -14.66 1.62 7.95
C LEU A 70 -16.06 1.44 8.54
N ASN A 71 -16.13 0.95 9.78
CA ASN A 71 -17.38 0.84 10.52
C ASN A 71 -17.53 2.09 11.39
N PRO A 72 -18.52 2.96 11.11
CA PRO A 72 -18.76 4.14 11.94
C PRO A 72 -19.16 3.70 13.36
N ILE A 73 -18.71 4.47 14.33
CA ILE A 73 -19.12 4.35 15.73
C ILE A 73 -19.97 5.56 16.11
N ASP A 74 -20.82 5.39 17.12
CA ASP A 74 -21.52 6.52 17.74
C ASP A 74 -20.49 7.54 18.26
N PRO A 75 -20.79 8.86 18.19
CA PRO A 75 -19.88 9.93 18.62
C PRO A 75 -19.81 10.03 20.16
N VAL A 76 -19.38 8.94 20.80
CA VAL A 76 -19.34 8.73 22.25
C VAL A 76 -17.93 8.32 22.64
N TRP A 77 -17.37 8.98 23.66
CA TRP A 77 -15.97 8.78 24.07
C TRP A 77 -15.68 7.33 24.47
N GLU A 78 -16.58 6.69 25.20
CA GLU A 78 -16.44 5.30 25.63
C GLU A 78 -16.38 4.34 24.43
N LYS A 79 -17.17 4.60 23.37
CA LYS A 79 -17.15 3.80 22.14
C LYS A 79 -15.82 3.98 21.39
N PHE A 80 -15.31 5.20 21.35
CA PHE A 80 -13.99 5.48 20.76
C PHE A 80 -12.88 4.71 21.48
N ILE A 81 -12.82 4.81 22.82
CA ILE A 81 -11.83 4.11 23.65
C ILE A 81 -11.90 2.58 23.47
N GLN A 82 -13.09 2.00 23.40
CA GLN A 82 -13.26 0.57 23.15
C GLN A 82 -12.61 0.12 21.84
N VAL A 83 -12.78 0.87 20.76
CA VAL A 83 -12.22 0.54 19.45
C VAL A 83 -10.71 0.71 19.43
N ILE A 84 -10.18 1.84 19.93
CA ILE A 84 -8.74 2.09 19.86
C ILE A 84 -7.92 1.15 20.76
N ASN A 85 -8.46 0.75 21.92
CA ASN A 85 -7.81 -0.18 22.83
C ASN A 85 -7.85 -1.63 22.31
N PHE A 86 -8.89 -1.99 21.55
CA PHE A 86 -8.93 -3.29 20.85
C PHE A 86 -7.91 -3.36 19.72
N THR A 87 -7.61 -2.24 19.05
CA THR A 87 -6.55 -2.15 18.05
C THR A 87 -5.14 -1.97 18.65
N GLY A 88 -5.00 -2.02 19.97
CA GLY A 88 -3.73 -1.94 20.67
C GLY A 88 -2.87 -3.19 20.46
N ARG A 89 -1.96 -3.14 19.47
CA ARG A 89 -0.82 -4.05 19.23
C ARG A 89 -1.22 -5.50 18.85
N MET A 90 -1.23 -5.78 17.54
CA MET A 90 -0.50 -6.96 17.10
C MET A 90 0.96 -6.54 17.03
N GLU A 91 1.82 -7.25 17.76
CA GLU A 91 3.27 -7.28 17.48
C GLU A 91 3.53 -7.58 16.00
#